data_AF-A0A9C8WUA7-F1
#
_entry.id   AF-A0A9C8WUA7-F1
#
_cell.length_a   1.000
_cell.length_b   1.000
_cell.length_c   1.000
_cell.angle_alpha   90.00
_cell.angle_beta   90.00
_cell.angle_gamma   90.00
#
_symmetry.space_group_name_H-M   'P 1'
#
loop_
_entity.id
_entity.type
_entity.pdbx_description
1 polymer ?
#
loop_
_entity_poly.entity_id
_entity_poly.type
_entity_poly.pdbx_seq_one_letter_code
_entity_poly.pdbx_strand_id
1 'polypeptide(L)'
;VWPGQSCGRCRYCRNNRENLCEEMKIIGFHSDGGFSDRITVPQGSLIPVEQDIRPQLLCFAEPVGCVLNPFSAAKVQPGETIIIYGGGVVGMIAALACHDLGAVALVIENNAEKIARLKHFSAETGIEICKDTRAGDFDLAINTCDSPMALGLCITKLCKGGRLCYFSGLEKNSKMDTNLLNLIHYKELRVFGSYGPRKEHMAMALPFIARQAGKLSLLIEKIIAPEDAPGLMQDVLSARPLKYIIDFSGTTKPTQRPAAIKEKTMKADAQPHSARTHSLDTILASIQAPDETIRPAATQKIDFKTKPLGALGKIEHLAIRLSVIQNSLNPTVDRKQMFVFAGDHGVTEEGVSAFPSSVTEQMVLNFLSGGAAINVFCKQYNIDLAVVDMGVRADLDDHPLLIKQKVRKGTRNFAVERAMIREETMQAIENGAQTFLEMKAEKGCDLVGMGEMGIGNTTAASAIISCVAGLPVAEVSGRGTGIDDKGLERKIEVIEKALTLHKPNPEDGLEILSKIGGFEIAGMCGAILAAASTRTCIVLDGLISTAAGLIASLICPEIKGYLISGHTSVETGQQAALKMMGLGPVIDLDFRLGEGTGAAITMDLVELACRVMREMASFEEAGVDEKN
;
A
#
# COMPACT_ATOMS: atom_id res chain seq x y z
N VAL A 1 -13.90 5.79 -28.29
CA VAL A 1 -13.91 4.44 -27.67
C VAL A 1 -14.61 4.54 -26.33
N TRP A 2 -15.61 3.70 -26.05
CA TRP A 2 -16.15 3.56 -24.69
C TRP A 2 -15.18 2.71 -23.86
N PRO A 3 -14.66 3.20 -22.73
CA PRO A 3 -13.60 2.51 -21.99
C PRO A 3 -14.08 1.23 -21.29
N GLY A 4 -15.39 1.07 -21.09
CA GLY A 4 -15.97 -0.11 -20.46
C GLY A 4 -16.00 -1.33 -21.37
N GLN A 5 -15.84 -2.50 -20.75
CA GLN A 5 -16.08 -3.81 -21.33
C GLN A 5 -16.93 -4.60 -20.33
N SER A 6 -18.24 -4.63 -20.61
CA SER A 6 -19.21 -5.37 -19.81
C SER A 6 -19.36 -6.82 -20.28
N CYS A 7 -19.75 -7.74 -19.38
CA CYS A 7 -19.97 -9.15 -19.72
C CYS A 7 -21.21 -9.43 -20.57
N GLY A 8 -22.15 -8.49 -20.69
CA GLY A 8 -23.38 -8.66 -21.47
C GLY A 8 -24.42 -9.61 -20.85
N ARG A 9 -24.06 -10.37 -19.81
CA ARG A 9 -24.89 -11.48 -19.27
C ARG A 9 -25.42 -11.27 -17.85
N CYS A 10 -24.80 -10.40 -17.03
CA CYS A 10 -25.27 -10.18 -15.66
C CYS A 10 -26.59 -9.39 -15.61
N ARG A 11 -27.22 -9.35 -14.43
CA ARG A 11 -28.49 -8.64 -14.23
C ARG A 11 -28.45 -7.18 -14.69
N TYR A 12 -27.33 -6.48 -14.50
CA TYR A 12 -27.21 -5.07 -14.88
C TYR A 12 -27.08 -4.90 -16.39
N CYS A 13 -26.26 -5.74 -17.04
CA CYS A 13 -26.12 -5.73 -18.49
C CYS A 13 -27.45 -6.04 -19.20
N ARG A 14 -28.21 -7.01 -18.69
CA ARG A 14 -29.54 -7.35 -19.23
C ARG A 14 -30.59 -6.24 -19.06
N ASN A 15 -30.34 -5.28 -18.19
CA ASN A 15 -31.24 -4.17 -17.90
C ASN A 15 -30.68 -2.82 -18.40
N ASN A 16 -29.80 -2.80 -19.40
CA ASN A 16 -29.19 -1.57 -19.96
C ASN A 16 -28.53 -0.70 -18.88
N ARG A 17 -27.86 -1.37 -17.94
CA ARG A 17 -27.03 -0.76 -16.88
C ARG A 17 -25.64 -1.34 -16.93
N GLU A 18 -25.07 -1.47 -18.12
CA GLU A 18 -23.77 -2.10 -18.32
C GLU A 18 -22.63 -1.40 -17.57
N ASN A 19 -22.78 -0.11 -17.23
CA ASN A 19 -21.87 0.62 -16.34
C ASN A 19 -21.77 0.03 -14.92
N LEU A 20 -22.75 -0.79 -14.49
CA LEU A 20 -22.76 -1.52 -13.22
C LEU A 20 -22.48 -3.02 -13.40
N CYS A 21 -21.82 -3.41 -14.49
CA CYS A 21 -21.49 -4.81 -14.74
C CYS A 21 -20.64 -5.40 -13.59
N GLU A 22 -21.01 -6.60 -13.14
CA GLU A 22 -20.31 -7.33 -12.07
C GLU A 22 -18.93 -7.83 -12.51
N GLU A 23 -18.72 -7.97 -13.82
CA GLU A 23 -17.45 -8.36 -14.44
C GLU A 23 -16.91 -7.23 -15.33
N MET A 24 -17.17 -5.97 -14.97
CA MET A 24 -16.69 -4.81 -15.73
C MET A 24 -15.16 -4.83 -15.84
N LYS A 25 -14.65 -4.73 -17.07
CA LYS A 25 -13.25 -4.36 -17.33
C LYS A 25 -13.21 -2.97 -17.92
N ILE A 26 -12.14 -2.23 -17.62
CA ILE A 26 -11.96 -0.84 -18.05
C ILE A 26 -10.60 -0.70 -18.71
N ILE A 27 -10.59 -0.22 -19.95
CA ILE A 27 -9.37 0.08 -20.71
C ILE A 27 -8.62 1.22 -20.01
N GLY A 28 -7.31 1.04 -19.79
CA GLY A 28 -6.48 1.94 -18.99
C GLY A 28 -6.41 1.59 -17.49
N PHE A 29 -7.22 0.63 -17.01
CA PHE A 29 -7.14 0.11 -15.64
C PHE A 29 -6.84 -1.40 -15.62
N HIS A 30 -7.57 -2.18 -16.42
CA HIS A 30 -7.49 -3.64 -16.46
C HIS A 30 -6.70 -4.16 -17.68
N SER A 31 -6.45 -3.27 -18.63
CA SER A 31 -5.64 -3.49 -19.83
C SER A 31 -4.96 -2.18 -20.19
N ASP A 32 -3.90 -2.24 -20.98
CA ASP A 32 -3.18 -1.05 -21.41
C ASP A 32 -4.10 -0.02 -22.09
N GLY A 33 -3.83 1.26 -21.80
CA GLY A 33 -4.61 2.40 -22.23
C GLY A 33 -4.01 3.16 -23.42
N GLY A 34 -4.35 4.45 -23.51
CA GLY A 34 -4.06 5.30 -24.68
C GLY A 34 -2.69 5.98 -24.72
N PHE A 35 -1.72 5.62 -23.86
CA PHE A 35 -0.33 6.14 -23.93
C PHE A 35 0.49 5.38 -24.99
N SER A 36 -0.07 5.24 -26.18
CA SER A 36 0.51 4.50 -27.30
C SER A 36 -0.10 5.01 -28.60
N ASP A 37 0.67 4.98 -29.69
CA ASP A 37 0.21 5.35 -31.04
C ASP A 37 -0.85 4.37 -31.57
N ARG A 38 -0.90 3.16 -31.00
CA ARG A 38 -1.91 2.13 -31.27
C ARG A 38 -2.42 1.51 -29.98
N ILE A 39 -3.71 1.24 -29.94
CA ILE A 39 -4.38 0.57 -28.82
C ILE A 39 -5.25 -0.58 -29.33
N THR A 40 -5.24 -1.70 -28.60
CA THR A 40 -6.17 -2.82 -28.84
C THR A 40 -7.44 -2.56 -28.06
N VAL A 41 -8.59 -2.54 -28.74
CA VAL A 41 -9.89 -2.29 -28.11
C VAL A 41 -10.91 -3.33 -28.54
N PRO A 42 -11.85 -3.75 -27.67
CA PRO A 42 -12.95 -4.60 -28.08
C PRO A 42 -13.80 -3.91 -29.15
N GLN A 43 -14.21 -4.65 -30.18
CA GLN A 43 -15.09 -4.11 -31.22
C GLN A 43 -16.39 -3.53 -30.63
N GLY A 44 -16.92 -4.17 -29.58
CA GLY A 44 -18.10 -3.70 -28.85
C GLY A 44 -17.91 -2.37 -28.11
N SER A 45 -16.68 -1.90 -27.92
CA SER A 45 -16.36 -0.60 -27.31
C SER A 45 -16.28 0.53 -28.33
N LEU A 46 -16.36 0.21 -29.63
CA LEU A 46 -16.37 1.21 -30.69
C LEU A 46 -17.77 1.84 -30.82
N ILE A 47 -17.76 3.15 -31.03
CA ILE A 47 -18.94 3.99 -31.27
C ILE A 47 -18.63 4.80 -32.52
N PRO A 48 -19.44 4.68 -33.59
CA PRO A 48 -19.27 5.48 -34.80
C PRO A 48 -19.37 6.97 -34.49
N VAL A 49 -18.52 7.77 -35.14
CA VAL A 49 -18.60 9.23 -35.11
C VAL A 49 -19.15 9.68 -36.45
N GLU A 50 -20.42 10.07 -36.46
CA GLU A 50 -21.13 10.49 -37.68
C GLU A 50 -21.05 12.00 -37.91
N GLN A 51 -20.78 12.75 -36.85
CA GLN A 51 -20.67 14.21 -36.86
C GLN A 51 -19.25 14.64 -37.27
N ASP A 52 -19.15 15.77 -37.95
CA ASP A 52 -17.87 16.41 -38.24
C ASP A 52 -17.29 17.07 -36.96
N ILE A 53 -16.50 16.30 -36.21
CA ILE A 53 -15.89 16.70 -34.94
C ILE A 53 -14.39 16.55 -35.04
N ARG A 54 -13.65 17.62 -34.69
CA ARG A 54 -12.19 17.57 -34.58
C ARG A 54 -11.75 16.44 -33.62
N PRO A 55 -10.77 15.60 -33.98
CA PRO A 55 -10.35 14.46 -33.15
C PRO A 55 -10.02 14.81 -31.69
N GLN A 56 -9.40 15.97 -31.46
CA GLN A 56 -9.03 16.43 -30.10
C GLN A 56 -10.26 16.67 -29.21
N LEU A 57 -11.40 17.03 -29.80
CA LEU A 57 -12.65 17.22 -29.06
C LEU A 57 -13.34 15.88 -28.72
N LEU A 58 -13.04 14.80 -29.45
CA LEU A 58 -13.56 13.47 -29.10
C LEU A 58 -12.97 12.94 -27.77
N CYS A 59 -11.86 13.51 -27.29
CA CYS A 59 -11.33 13.25 -25.95
C CYS A 59 -12.25 13.76 -24.82
N PHE A 60 -13.35 14.46 -25.15
CA PHE A 60 -14.42 14.81 -24.22
C PHE A 60 -15.58 13.81 -24.21
N ALA A 61 -15.62 12.81 -25.11
CA ALA A 61 -16.75 11.89 -25.21
C ALA A 61 -17.04 11.14 -23.91
N GLU A 62 -15.99 10.67 -23.23
CA GLU A 62 -16.10 10.00 -21.93
C GLU A 62 -16.59 10.94 -20.82
N PRO A 63 -15.95 12.10 -20.54
CA PRO A 63 -16.42 12.97 -19.47
C PRO A 63 -17.80 13.56 -19.75
N VAL A 64 -18.14 13.84 -21.02
CA VAL A 64 -19.51 14.24 -21.41
C VAL A 64 -20.49 13.09 -21.18
N GLY A 65 -20.17 11.87 -21.59
CA GLY A 65 -21.03 10.71 -21.32
C GLY A 65 -21.25 10.49 -19.82
N CYS A 66 -20.21 10.71 -19.01
CA CYS A 66 -20.30 10.67 -17.56
C CYS A 66 -21.30 11.71 -17.03
N VAL A 67 -21.26 12.94 -17.53
CA VAL A 67 -22.21 14.02 -17.18
C VAL A 67 -23.63 13.75 -17.69
N LEU A 68 -23.82 13.17 -18.87
CA LEU A 68 -25.16 12.92 -19.40
C LEU A 68 -25.91 11.78 -18.67
N ASN A 69 -25.18 10.85 -18.05
CA ASN A 69 -25.75 9.78 -17.24
C ASN A 69 -26.66 10.31 -16.09
N PRO A 70 -26.16 11.12 -15.14
CA PRO A 70 -26.99 11.64 -14.06
C PRO A 70 -28.04 12.62 -14.54
N PHE A 71 -27.81 13.39 -15.61
CA PHE A 71 -28.80 14.35 -16.10
C PHE A 71 -30.05 13.65 -16.65
N SER A 72 -29.85 12.48 -17.30
CA SER A 72 -30.94 11.61 -17.73
C SER A 72 -31.77 11.09 -16.54
N ALA A 73 -31.10 10.81 -15.40
CA ALA A 73 -31.76 10.38 -14.16
C ALA A 73 -32.41 11.54 -13.38
N ALA A 74 -31.76 12.70 -13.37
CA ALA A 74 -32.17 13.90 -12.65
C ALA A 74 -33.44 14.52 -13.23
N LYS A 75 -33.67 14.34 -14.55
CA LYS A 75 -34.78 14.96 -15.29
C LYS A 75 -34.81 16.48 -15.14
N VAL A 76 -33.67 17.12 -15.39
CA VAL A 76 -33.53 18.57 -15.35
C VAL A 76 -34.55 19.23 -16.28
N GLN A 77 -35.22 20.28 -15.78
CA GLN A 77 -36.20 21.06 -16.55
C GLN A 77 -35.64 22.45 -16.91
N PRO A 78 -36.09 23.05 -18.03
CA PRO A 78 -35.78 24.43 -18.33
C PRO A 78 -36.22 25.37 -17.19
N GLY A 79 -35.37 26.33 -16.84
CA GLY A 79 -35.60 27.30 -15.77
C GLY A 79 -35.20 26.84 -14.36
N GLU A 80 -34.84 25.56 -14.17
CA GLU A 80 -34.31 25.10 -12.88
C GLU A 80 -32.97 25.75 -12.54
N THR A 81 -32.75 26.00 -11.26
CA THR A 81 -31.50 26.53 -10.73
C THR A 81 -30.63 25.38 -10.20
N ILE A 82 -29.38 25.32 -10.67
CA ILE A 82 -28.49 24.21 -10.42
C ILE A 82 -27.18 24.71 -9.84
N ILE A 83 -26.77 24.17 -8.70
CA ILE A 83 -25.47 24.45 -8.09
C ILE A 83 -24.50 23.29 -8.31
N ILE A 84 -23.31 23.60 -8.81
CA ILE A 84 -22.28 22.60 -9.14
C ILE A 84 -21.05 22.92 -8.32
N TYR A 85 -20.59 21.96 -7.51
CA TYR A 85 -19.35 22.11 -6.74
C TYR A 85 -18.18 21.44 -7.46
N GLY A 86 -17.14 22.24 -7.76
CA GLY A 86 -15.93 21.84 -8.47
C GLY A 86 -15.86 22.45 -9.87
N GLY A 87 -14.94 23.39 -10.09
CA GLY A 87 -14.70 24.06 -11.37
C GLY A 87 -13.71 23.34 -12.28
N GLY A 88 -13.62 22.01 -12.18
CA GLY A 88 -12.84 21.19 -13.10
C GLY A 88 -13.54 20.99 -14.45
N VAL A 89 -12.91 20.23 -15.35
CA VAL A 89 -13.46 19.92 -16.68
C VAL A 89 -14.86 19.33 -16.59
N VAL A 90 -15.09 18.38 -15.68
CA VAL A 90 -16.41 17.75 -15.48
C VAL A 90 -17.45 18.76 -15.02
N GLY A 91 -17.14 19.63 -14.06
CA GLY A 91 -18.06 20.66 -13.58
C GLY A 91 -18.43 21.67 -14.66
N MET A 92 -17.47 22.06 -15.49
CA MET A 92 -17.72 22.93 -16.66
C MET A 92 -18.60 22.26 -17.71
N ILE A 93 -18.39 20.97 -17.99
CA ILE A 93 -19.25 20.20 -18.90
C ILE A 93 -20.67 20.08 -18.32
N ALA A 94 -20.80 19.84 -17.02
CA ALA A 94 -22.09 19.81 -16.34
C ALA A 94 -22.83 21.15 -16.45
N ALA A 95 -22.13 22.28 -16.26
CA ALA A 95 -22.72 23.60 -16.42
C ALA A 95 -23.17 23.88 -17.87
N LEU A 96 -22.38 23.45 -18.86
CA LEU A 96 -22.79 23.51 -20.27
C LEU A 96 -24.02 22.64 -20.55
N ALA A 97 -24.11 21.44 -19.95
CA ALA A 97 -25.27 20.57 -20.08
C ALA A 97 -26.52 21.19 -19.44
N CYS A 98 -26.40 21.89 -18.31
CA CYS A 98 -27.50 22.66 -17.73
C CYS A 98 -28.01 23.72 -18.71
N HIS A 99 -27.11 24.52 -19.29
CA HIS A 99 -27.48 25.57 -20.25
C HIS A 99 -28.09 25.00 -21.54
N ASP A 100 -27.59 23.87 -22.05
CA ASP A 100 -28.15 23.17 -23.23
C ASP A 100 -29.60 22.70 -22.98
N LEU A 101 -29.95 22.42 -21.71
CA LEU A 101 -31.29 22.06 -21.26
C LEU A 101 -32.15 23.26 -20.83
N GLY A 102 -31.62 24.48 -20.94
CA GLY A 102 -32.32 25.71 -20.55
C GLY A 102 -32.39 25.95 -19.03
N ALA A 103 -31.59 25.25 -18.23
CA ALA A 103 -31.43 25.46 -16.79
C ALA A 103 -30.31 26.48 -16.51
N VAL A 104 -30.32 27.08 -15.32
CA VAL A 104 -29.36 28.10 -14.87
C VAL A 104 -28.34 27.45 -13.94
N ALA A 105 -27.05 27.47 -14.31
CA ALA A 105 -25.99 26.87 -13.52
C ALA A 105 -25.14 27.92 -12.78
N LEU A 106 -24.87 27.64 -11.50
CA LEU A 106 -23.87 28.32 -10.69
C LEU A 106 -22.75 27.33 -10.33
N VAL A 107 -21.51 27.64 -10.69
CA VAL A 107 -20.36 26.79 -10.35
C VAL A 107 -19.57 27.39 -9.19
N ILE A 108 -19.33 26.56 -8.17
CA ILE A 108 -18.49 26.88 -7.01
C ILE A 108 -17.11 26.24 -7.19
N GLU A 109 -16.07 27.07 -7.21
CA GLU A 109 -14.67 26.66 -7.32
C GLU A 109 -13.85 27.38 -6.25
N ASN A 110 -13.21 26.65 -5.34
CA ASN A 110 -12.54 27.27 -4.19
C ASN A 110 -11.15 27.83 -4.53
N ASN A 111 -10.55 27.42 -5.64
CA ASN A 111 -9.22 27.83 -6.08
C ASN A 111 -9.29 29.11 -6.94
N ALA A 112 -8.80 30.23 -6.37
CA ALA A 112 -8.82 31.53 -7.02
C ALA A 112 -8.06 31.59 -8.36
N GLU A 113 -6.97 30.84 -8.50
CA GLU A 113 -6.22 30.75 -9.76
C GLU A 113 -7.05 30.05 -10.83
N LYS A 114 -7.72 28.95 -10.48
CA LYS A 114 -8.62 28.23 -11.38
C LYS A 114 -9.82 29.10 -11.81
N ILE A 115 -10.42 29.85 -10.89
CA ILE A 115 -11.45 30.85 -11.22
C ILE A 115 -10.90 31.88 -12.21
N ALA A 116 -9.69 32.40 -11.98
CA ALA A 116 -9.08 33.39 -12.86
C ALA A 116 -8.89 32.87 -14.29
N ARG A 117 -8.50 31.60 -14.44
CA ARG A 117 -8.35 30.92 -15.74
C ARG A 117 -9.69 30.69 -16.42
N LEU A 118 -10.75 30.43 -15.65
CA LEU A 118 -12.11 30.22 -16.16
C LEU A 118 -12.85 31.51 -16.52
N LYS A 119 -12.28 32.70 -16.31
CA LYS A 119 -12.92 33.98 -16.65
C LYS A 119 -13.33 34.07 -18.12
N HIS A 120 -12.45 33.61 -19.02
CA HIS A 120 -12.77 33.61 -20.46
C HIS A 120 -13.91 32.64 -20.77
N PHE A 121 -13.89 31.44 -20.18
CA PHE A 121 -14.98 30.48 -20.30
C PHE A 121 -16.31 31.05 -19.79
N SER A 122 -16.30 31.70 -18.62
CA SER A 122 -17.49 32.36 -18.05
C SER A 122 -18.04 33.45 -18.98
N ALA A 123 -17.16 34.30 -19.54
CA ALA A 123 -17.55 35.36 -20.46
C ALA A 123 -18.19 34.83 -21.76
N GLU A 124 -17.64 33.75 -22.33
CA GLU A 124 -18.14 33.15 -23.59
C GLU A 124 -19.42 32.32 -23.39
N THR A 125 -19.66 31.82 -22.19
CA THR A 125 -20.77 30.89 -21.91
C THR A 125 -21.92 31.52 -21.14
N GLY A 126 -21.68 32.64 -20.46
CA GLY A 126 -22.59 33.24 -19.50
C GLY A 126 -22.77 32.44 -18.21
N ILE A 127 -21.95 31.40 -17.98
CA ILE A 127 -22.01 30.57 -16.78
C ILE A 127 -21.32 31.32 -15.64
N GLU A 128 -22.02 31.49 -14.52
CA GLU A 128 -21.46 32.12 -13.33
C GLU A 128 -20.54 31.15 -12.59
N ILE A 129 -19.32 31.62 -12.28
CA ILE A 129 -18.29 30.87 -11.56
C ILE A 129 -17.77 31.73 -10.42
N CYS A 130 -17.93 31.26 -9.18
CA CYS A 130 -17.52 32.02 -8.00
C CYS A 130 -16.90 31.11 -6.94
N LYS A 131 -16.27 31.74 -5.94
CA LYS A 131 -15.58 31.02 -4.86
C LYS A 131 -16.56 30.41 -3.86
N ASP A 132 -17.60 31.18 -3.54
CA ASP A 132 -18.66 30.82 -2.61
C ASP A 132 -19.94 31.59 -2.96
N THR A 133 -21.05 31.18 -2.36
CA THR A 133 -22.33 31.86 -2.54
C THR A 133 -23.15 31.83 -1.26
N ARG A 134 -23.88 32.92 -1.03
CA ARG A 134 -24.94 32.98 0.00
C ARG A 134 -26.28 32.52 -0.54
N ALA A 135 -26.47 32.48 -1.86
CA ALA A 135 -27.68 31.96 -2.48
C ALA A 135 -27.94 30.52 -2.02
N GLY A 136 -29.21 30.14 -1.98
CA GLY A 136 -29.70 28.83 -1.60
C GLY A 136 -30.99 28.53 -2.36
N ASP A 137 -31.71 27.49 -1.94
CA ASP A 137 -32.94 27.03 -2.55
C ASP A 137 -32.79 26.59 -4.02
N PHE A 138 -31.67 25.93 -4.34
CA PHE A 138 -31.45 25.34 -5.66
C PHE A 138 -32.28 24.07 -5.87
N ASP A 139 -32.70 23.81 -7.12
CA ASP A 139 -33.51 22.64 -7.50
C ASP A 139 -32.69 21.36 -7.63
N LEU A 140 -31.42 21.50 -8.03
CA LEU A 140 -30.46 20.40 -8.18
C LEU A 140 -29.07 20.85 -7.70
N ALA A 141 -28.39 19.95 -7.01
CA ALA A 141 -26.99 20.10 -6.63
C ALA A 141 -26.18 18.93 -7.17
N ILE A 142 -24.98 19.20 -7.70
CA ILE A 142 -24.07 18.20 -8.26
C ILE A 142 -22.69 18.38 -7.64
N ASN A 143 -22.12 17.34 -7.03
CA ASN A 143 -20.75 17.38 -6.51
C ASN A 143 -19.77 16.78 -7.53
N THR A 144 -18.95 17.60 -8.16
CA THR A 144 -17.91 17.17 -9.11
C THR A 144 -16.50 17.29 -8.52
N CYS A 145 -16.40 17.27 -7.19
CA CYS A 145 -15.15 17.25 -6.43
C CYS A 145 -15.25 16.32 -5.22
N ASP A 146 -14.09 15.89 -4.72
CA ASP A 146 -13.87 14.94 -3.62
C ASP A 146 -13.91 15.58 -2.21
N SER A 147 -14.64 16.70 -2.05
CA SER A 147 -14.70 17.44 -0.79
C SER A 147 -15.93 17.10 0.06
N PRO A 148 -15.77 16.58 1.29
CA PRO A 148 -16.90 16.36 2.22
C PRO A 148 -17.66 17.64 2.55
N MET A 149 -16.93 18.76 2.64
CA MET A 149 -17.53 20.08 2.84
C MET A 149 -18.42 20.47 1.66
N ALA A 150 -17.95 20.29 0.42
CA ALA A 150 -18.75 20.57 -0.77
C ALA A 150 -20.02 19.70 -0.82
N LEU A 151 -19.93 18.42 -0.44
CA LEU A 151 -21.10 17.55 -0.36
C LEU A 151 -22.11 18.04 0.69
N GLY A 152 -21.64 18.42 1.89
CA GLY A 152 -22.49 19.01 2.92
C GLY A 152 -23.15 20.29 2.42
N LEU A 153 -22.40 21.14 1.72
CA LEU A 153 -22.94 22.35 1.11
C LEU A 153 -23.99 22.04 0.05
N CYS A 154 -23.79 21.05 -0.83
CA CYS A 154 -24.81 20.61 -1.78
C CYS A 154 -26.14 20.31 -1.07
N ILE A 155 -26.13 19.58 0.05
CA ILE A 155 -27.35 19.26 0.82
C ILE A 155 -27.98 20.52 1.41
N THR A 156 -27.18 21.39 2.03
CA THR A 156 -27.69 22.58 2.72
C THR A 156 -28.31 23.59 1.74
N LYS A 157 -27.79 23.68 0.51
CA LYS A 157 -28.18 24.68 -0.49
C LYS A 157 -29.44 24.32 -1.28
N LEU A 158 -29.93 23.09 -1.19
CA LEU A 158 -31.14 22.65 -1.90
C LEU A 158 -32.42 23.24 -1.30
N CYS A 159 -33.41 23.51 -2.17
CA CYS A 159 -34.77 23.81 -1.77
C CYS A 159 -35.47 22.56 -1.19
N LYS A 160 -36.66 22.73 -0.61
CA LYS A 160 -37.52 21.59 -0.25
C LYS A 160 -37.97 20.85 -1.52
N GLY A 161 -37.86 19.53 -1.52
CA GLY A 161 -38.08 18.68 -2.70
C GLY A 161 -36.90 18.65 -3.68
N GLY A 162 -35.79 19.33 -3.37
CA GLY A 162 -34.61 19.40 -4.21
C GLY A 162 -33.91 18.04 -4.40
N ARG A 163 -33.05 17.98 -5.42
CA ARG A 163 -32.31 16.76 -5.80
C ARG A 163 -30.81 16.93 -5.61
N LEU A 164 -30.15 15.90 -5.10
CA LEU A 164 -28.70 15.80 -5.04
C LEU A 164 -28.21 14.67 -5.94
N CYS A 165 -27.42 15.02 -6.95
CA CYS A 165 -26.62 14.06 -7.70
C CYS A 165 -25.27 13.87 -7.02
N TYR A 166 -25.07 12.69 -6.43
CA TYR A 166 -23.77 12.25 -5.93
C TYR A 166 -22.92 11.74 -7.09
N PHE A 167 -22.01 12.58 -7.59
CA PHE A 167 -21.26 12.35 -8.83
C PHE A 167 -19.78 12.02 -8.59
N SER A 168 -19.15 12.67 -7.61
CA SER A 168 -17.78 12.37 -7.20
C SER A 168 -17.76 11.56 -5.90
N GLY A 169 -16.91 10.54 -5.84
CA GLY A 169 -16.62 9.84 -4.58
C GLY A 169 -15.95 10.77 -3.57
N LEU A 170 -16.19 10.52 -2.29
CA LEU A 170 -15.43 11.10 -1.18
C LEU A 170 -14.29 10.18 -0.77
N GLU A 171 -13.29 10.75 -0.11
CA GLU A 171 -12.29 9.96 0.59
C GLU A 171 -12.96 9.05 1.63
N LYS A 172 -12.46 7.81 1.72
CA LYS A 172 -12.96 6.83 2.69
C LYS A 172 -12.81 7.38 4.11
N ASN A 173 -13.77 7.08 4.98
CA ASN A 173 -13.81 7.50 6.39
C ASN A 173 -13.95 9.01 6.63
N SER A 174 -14.34 9.75 5.60
CA SER A 174 -14.82 11.13 5.75
C SER A 174 -16.01 11.16 6.72
N LYS A 175 -15.88 11.92 7.81
CA LYS A 175 -17.00 12.17 8.72
C LYS A 175 -17.92 13.22 8.11
N MET A 176 -19.22 12.98 8.17
CA MET A 176 -20.24 13.95 7.81
C MET A 176 -21.07 14.32 9.02
N ASP A 177 -21.50 15.58 9.07
CA ASP A 177 -22.41 16.06 10.10
C ASP A 177 -23.75 15.32 10.01
N THR A 178 -24.19 14.74 11.13
CA THR A 178 -25.46 14.00 11.20
C THR A 178 -26.66 14.89 10.91
N ASN A 179 -26.53 16.21 11.09
CA ASN A 179 -27.55 17.18 10.72
C ASN A 179 -27.83 17.20 9.21
N LEU A 180 -26.90 16.74 8.37
CA LEU A 180 -27.15 16.59 6.93
C LEU A 180 -28.25 15.55 6.64
N LEU A 181 -28.32 14.48 7.45
CA LEU A 181 -29.40 13.49 7.36
C LEU A 181 -30.75 14.11 7.77
N ASN A 182 -30.75 14.96 8.79
CA ASN A 182 -31.94 15.72 9.18
C ASN A 182 -32.41 16.65 8.06
N LEU A 183 -31.49 17.31 7.36
CA LEU A 183 -31.84 18.14 6.21
C LEU A 183 -32.40 17.33 5.05
N ILE A 184 -31.84 16.15 4.76
CA ILE A 184 -32.40 15.23 3.76
C ILE A 184 -33.84 14.86 4.11
N HIS A 185 -34.10 14.52 5.38
CA HIS A 185 -35.45 14.22 5.86
C HIS A 185 -36.38 15.43 5.80
N TYR A 186 -36.06 16.53 6.48
CA TYR A 186 -36.96 17.67 6.65
C TYR A 186 -37.20 18.48 5.37
N LYS A 187 -36.29 18.41 4.40
CA LYS A 187 -36.49 19.01 3.07
C LYS A 187 -37.02 18.01 2.05
N GLU A 188 -37.27 16.75 2.42
CA GLU A 188 -37.66 15.67 1.49
C GLU A 188 -36.73 15.57 0.27
N LEU A 189 -35.42 15.64 0.51
CA LEU A 189 -34.44 15.64 -0.58
C LEU A 189 -34.32 14.27 -1.24
N ARG A 190 -34.18 14.25 -2.56
CA ARG A 190 -33.84 13.04 -3.31
C ARG A 190 -32.35 12.98 -3.57
N VAL A 191 -31.68 12.02 -2.93
CA VAL A 191 -30.24 11.77 -3.13
C VAL A 191 -30.07 10.55 -4.02
N PHE A 192 -29.31 10.68 -5.11
CA PHE A 192 -29.03 9.57 -6.02
C PHE A 192 -27.59 9.62 -6.52
N GLY A 193 -26.99 8.45 -6.73
CA GLY A 193 -25.63 8.32 -7.25
C GLY A 193 -25.58 8.16 -8.76
N SER A 194 -24.46 8.55 -9.36
CA SER A 194 -24.12 8.25 -10.75
C SER A 194 -22.68 7.76 -10.87
N TYR A 195 -22.48 6.67 -11.60
CA TYR A 195 -21.17 6.02 -11.74
C TYR A 195 -20.91 5.61 -13.18
N GLY A 196 -19.92 6.27 -13.81
CA GLY A 196 -19.45 6.00 -15.17
C GLY A 196 -20.50 6.20 -16.28
N PRO A 197 -20.10 6.22 -17.56
CA PRO A 197 -21.03 6.29 -18.67
C PRO A 197 -21.45 4.90 -19.15
N ARG A 198 -22.68 4.80 -19.66
CA ARG A 198 -23.12 3.68 -20.50
C ARG A 198 -22.70 3.92 -21.94
N LYS A 199 -22.76 2.89 -22.79
CA LYS A 199 -22.42 3.03 -24.20
C LYS A 199 -23.36 4.03 -24.90
N GLU A 200 -24.63 4.05 -24.53
CA GLU A 200 -25.59 5.05 -25.01
C GLU A 200 -25.21 6.49 -24.65
N HIS A 201 -24.71 6.74 -23.43
CA HIS A 201 -24.34 8.10 -23.02
C HIS A 201 -23.12 8.60 -23.79
N MET A 202 -22.20 7.71 -24.13
CA MET A 202 -21.08 8.04 -25.03
C MET A 202 -21.55 8.37 -26.45
N ALA A 203 -22.58 7.68 -26.95
CA ALA A 203 -23.17 8.01 -28.24
C ALA A 203 -23.88 9.37 -28.20
N MET A 204 -24.62 9.64 -27.12
CA MET A 204 -25.27 10.95 -26.88
C MET A 204 -24.27 12.08 -26.70
N ALA A 205 -23.05 11.79 -26.24
CA ALA A 205 -22.00 12.78 -26.08
C ALA A 205 -21.56 13.39 -27.42
N LEU A 206 -21.60 12.63 -28.52
CA LEU A 206 -21.13 13.10 -29.83
C LEU A 206 -21.90 14.31 -30.37
N PRO A 207 -23.25 14.28 -30.49
CA PRO A 207 -24.00 15.46 -30.92
C PRO A 207 -23.87 16.63 -29.94
N PHE A 208 -23.72 16.37 -28.62
CA PHE A 208 -23.45 17.43 -27.65
C PHE A 208 -22.10 18.10 -27.90
N ILE A 209 -21.04 17.30 -28.12
CA ILE A 209 -19.70 17.81 -28.42
C ILE A 209 -19.70 18.62 -29.72
N ALA A 210 -20.41 18.16 -30.75
CA ALA A 210 -20.54 18.91 -32.01
C ALA A 210 -21.17 20.30 -31.78
N ARG A 211 -22.27 20.38 -31.01
CA ARG A 211 -22.93 21.66 -30.69
C ARG A 211 -22.08 22.57 -29.81
N GLN A 212 -21.37 22.00 -28.84
CA GLN A 212 -20.59 22.74 -27.84
C GLN A 212 -19.09 22.84 -28.21
N ALA A 213 -18.70 22.52 -29.45
CA ALA A 213 -17.31 22.37 -29.87
C ALA A 213 -16.44 23.61 -29.55
N GLY A 214 -16.95 24.81 -29.81
CA GLY A 214 -16.26 26.06 -29.49
C GLY A 214 -16.00 26.20 -27.99
N LYS A 215 -17.03 25.99 -27.16
CA LYS A 215 -16.94 26.15 -25.71
C LYS A 215 -16.10 25.06 -25.04
N LEU A 216 -16.16 23.82 -25.52
CA LEU A 216 -15.31 22.72 -25.05
C LEU A 216 -13.84 22.95 -25.38
N SER A 217 -13.54 23.61 -26.50
CA SER A 217 -12.16 23.93 -26.86
C SER A 217 -11.48 24.90 -25.87
N LEU A 218 -12.26 25.75 -25.19
CA LEU A 218 -11.78 26.65 -24.14
C LEU A 218 -11.28 25.90 -22.89
N LEU A 219 -11.67 24.63 -22.73
CA LEU A 219 -11.23 23.78 -21.62
C LEU A 219 -9.91 23.03 -21.92
N ILE A 220 -9.43 23.09 -23.17
CA ILE A 220 -8.13 22.53 -23.56
C ILE A 220 -7.06 23.56 -23.23
N GLU A 221 -6.16 23.18 -22.33
CA GLU A 221 -5.04 24.00 -21.88
C GLU A 221 -3.93 23.99 -22.93
N LYS A 222 -3.55 22.78 -23.35
CA LYS A 222 -2.54 22.56 -24.38
C LYS A 222 -2.76 21.24 -25.10
N ILE A 223 -2.42 21.24 -26.38
CA ILE A 223 -2.24 20.03 -27.19
C ILE A 223 -0.73 19.80 -27.30
N ILE A 224 -0.26 18.62 -26.91
CA ILE A 224 1.16 18.29 -26.85
C ILE A 224 1.49 17.02 -27.62
N ALA A 225 2.75 16.89 -27.99
CA ALA A 225 3.27 15.64 -28.53
C ALA A 225 3.47 14.60 -27.40
N PRO A 226 3.48 13.31 -27.71
CA PRO A 226 3.65 12.25 -26.71
C PRO A 226 4.93 12.39 -25.88
N GLU A 227 6.00 12.91 -26.48
CA GLU A 227 7.32 13.07 -25.84
C GLU A 227 7.31 14.13 -24.74
N ASP A 228 6.40 15.10 -24.83
CA ASP A 228 6.26 16.19 -23.85
C ASP A 228 5.38 15.79 -22.65
N ALA A 229 4.64 14.69 -22.74
CA ALA A 229 3.68 14.27 -21.72
C ALA A 229 4.29 14.06 -20.32
N PRO A 230 5.49 13.44 -20.17
CA PRO A 230 6.12 13.29 -18.86
C PRO A 230 6.42 14.63 -18.17
N GLY A 231 6.80 15.66 -18.94
CA GLY A 231 7.13 16.98 -18.42
C GLY A 231 5.95 17.74 -17.82
N LEU A 232 4.72 17.39 -18.20
CA LEU A 232 3.50 17.99 -17.66
C LEU A 232 2.96 17.30 -16.41
N MET A 233 3.54 16.18 -15.98
CA MET A 233 2.94 15.37 -14.91
C MET A 233 2.91 16.12 -13.57
N GLN A 234 3.91 16.97 -13.28
CA GLN A 234 3.89 17.84 -12.10
C GLN A 234 2.75 18.86 -12.13
N ASP A 235 2.47 19.45 -13.30
CA ASP A 235 1.34 20.35 -13.47
C ASP A 235 0.01 19.60 -13.30
N VAL A 236 -0.13 18.41 -13.87
CA VAL A 236 -1.33 17.56 -13.70
C VAL A 236 -1.55 17.22 -12.22
N LEU A 237 -0.51 16.81 -11.49
CA LEU A 237 -0.58 16.48 -10.06
C LEU A 237 -0.95 17.68 -9.20
N SER A 238 -0.61 18.90 -9.63
CA SER A 238 -1.01 20.12 -8.92
C SER A 238 -2.52 20.41 -8.98
N ALA A 239 -3.28 19.67 -9.81
CA ALA A 239 -4.70 19.88 -10.09
C ALA A 239 -5.05 21.32 -10.55
N ARG A 240 -4.05 22.10 -10.98
CA ARG A 240 -4.18 23.44 -11.57
C ARG A 240 -4.66 23.43 -13.03
N PRO A 241 -4.18 22.55 -13.94
CA PRO A 241 -4.61 22.56 -15.33
C PRO A 241 -6.02 21.99 -15.51
N LEU A 242 -6.68 22.38 -16.61
CA LEU A 242 -8.00 21.84 -16.97
C LEU A 242 -7.86 20.53 -17.75
N LYS A 243 -7.44 20.60 -19.01
CA LYS A 243 -7.26 19.41 -19.85
C LYS A 243 -6.06 19.56 -20.79
N TYR A 244 -5.18 18.57 -20.76
CA TYR A 244 -4.19 18.36 -21.81
C TYR A 244 -4.68 17.32 -22.81
N ILE A 245 -4.32 17.51 -24.08
CA ILE A 245 -4.54 16.53 -25.14
C ILE A 245 -3.18 16.07 -25.64
N ILE A 246 -2.96 14.76 -25.69
CA ILE A 246 -1.76 14.19 -26.31
C ILE A 246 -2.13 13.82 -27.74
N ASP A 247 -1.45 14.43 -28.71
CA ASP A 247 -1.72 14.27 -30.14
C ASP A 247 -0.65 13.39 -30.80
N PHE A 248 -1.06 12.19 -31.19
CA PHE A 248 -0.21 11.20 -31.86
C PHE A 248 -0.21 11.35 -33.39
N SER A 249 -0.96 12.31 -33.97
CA SER A 249 -1.10 12.43 -35.43
C SER A 249 0.18 12.89 -36.15
N GLY A 250 1.13 13.50 -35.43
CA GLY A 250 2.40 14.03 -35.97
C GLY A 250 3.58 13.06 -35.95
N THR A 251 3.45 11.86 -35.34
CA THR A 251 4.56 10.92 -35.23
C THR A 251 4.78 10.16 -36.55
N THR A 252 5.81 10.53 -37.32
CA THR A 252 6.22 9.88 -38.59
C THR A 252 7.14 8.67 -38.41
N LYS A 253 7.53 8.34 -37.17
CA LYS A 253 8.29 7.13 -36.91
C LYS A 253 7.32 5.96 -36.84
N PRO A 254 7.48 4.91 -37.68
CA PRO A 254 6.77 3.67 -37.43
C PRO A 254 7.24 3.18 -36.08
N THR A 255 6.35 3.13 -35.09
CA THR A 255 6.58 2.27 -33.94
C THR A 255 6.78 0.86 -34.52
N GLN A 256 7.98 0.32 -34.33
CA GLN A 256 8.20 -1.08 -34.63
C GLN A 256 7.16 -1.85 -33.82
N ARG A 257 6.32 -2.61 -34.53
CA ARG A 257 5.42 -3.58 -33.93
C ARG A 257 6.27 -4.36 -32.91
N PRO A 258 5.96 -4.36 -31.60
CA PRO A 258 6.52 -5.39 -30.75
C PRO A 258 6.15 -6.70 -31.44
N ALA A 259 7.15 -7.53 -31.72
CA ALA A 259 6.92 -8.85 -32.28
C ALA A 259 5.78 -9.51 -31.50
N ALA A 260 4.87 -10.19 -32.19
CA ALA A 260 3.74 -10.87 -31.57
C ALA A 260 4.19 -11.51 -30.26
N ILE A 261 3.58 -11.09 -29.14
CA ILE A 261 3.77 -11.74 -27.85
C ILE A 261 3.19 -13.15 -28.04
N LYS A 262 4.07 -14.08 -28.42
CA LYS A 262 3.94 -15.48 -28.03
C LYS A 262 3.75 -15.46 -26.52
N GLU A 263 2.82 -16.24 -26.00
CA GLU A 263 2.78 -16.62 -24.58
C GLU A 263 4.20 -16.99 -24.14
N LYS A 264 4.88 -16.04 -23.48
CA LYS A 264 6.22 -16.17 -22.94
C LYS A 264 6.38 -15.11 -21.86
N THR A 265 6.29 -15.59 -20.61
CA THR A 265 7.27 -15.30 -19.56
C THR A 265 7.86 -13.90 -19.58
N MET A 266 7.35 -13.02 -18.72
CA MET A 266 7.94 -11.73 -18.42
C MET A 266 9.40 -11.91 -18.00
N LYS A 267 10.33 -11.51 -18.87
CA LYS A 267 11.67 -11.09 -18.46
C LYS A 267 11.65 -9.57 -18.41
N ALA A 268 11.93 -9.03 -17.23
CA ALA A 268 12.17 -7.63 -16.98
C ALA A 268 13.53 -7.24 -17.59
N ASP A 269 13.56 -6.20 -18.42
CA ASP A 269 14.79 -5.49 -18.74
C ASP A 269 14.99 -4.41 -17.67
N ALA A 270 15.76 -4.80 -16.65
CA ALA A 270 16.47 -3.90 -15.76
C ALA A 270 17.55 -3.15 -16.55
N GLN A 271 17.68 -1.83 -16.32
CA GLN A 271 18.96 -1.16 -16.57
C GLN A 271 19.97 -1.58 -15.49
N PRO A 272 21.27 -1.63 -15.83
CA PRO A 272 22.15 -2.68 -15.33
C PRO A 272 22.76 -2.29 -13.99
N HIS A 273 22.18 -2.79 -12.90
CA HIS A 273 22.98 -3.32 -11.81
C HIS A 273 23.00 -4.84 -11.96
N SER A 274 24.15 -5.38 -12.32
CA SER A 274 24.37 -6.81 -12.47
C SER A 274 24.22 -7.50 -11.11
N ALA A 275 23.02 -7.97 -10.78
CA ALA A 275 22.78 -8.87 -9.65
C ALA A 275 21.77 -9.95 -10.08
N ARG A 276 22.11 -11.21 -9.79
CA ARG A 276 21.30 -12.38 -10.17
C ARG A 276 19.98 -12.32 -9.40
N THR A 277 18.84 -12.20 -10.08
CA THR A 277 17.53 -12.36 -9.43
C THR A 277 17.38 -13.81 -8.99
N HIS A 278 17.32 -14.05 -7.67
CA HIS A 278 17.12 -15.37 -7.09
C HIS A 278 15.62 -15.63 -6.94
N SER A 279 15.08 -16.64 -7.63
CA SER A 279 13.67 -17.04 -7.42
C SER A 279 13.50 -17.65 -6.03
N LEU A 280 12.32 -17.46 -5.44
CA LEU A 280 11.99 -18.02 -4.12
C LEU A 280 12.26 -19.53 -4.04
N ASP A 281 11.87 -20.29 -5.07
CA ASP A 281 12.09 -21.75 -5.13
C ASP A 281 13.57 -22.12 -5.02
N THR A 282 14.46 -21.32 -5.62
CA THR A 282 15.92 -21.56 -5.55
C THR A 282 16.43 -21.34 -4.13
N ILE A 283 15.92 -20.31 -3.44
CA ILE A 283 16.27 -20.01 -2.05
C ILE A 283 15.80 -21.15 -1.16
N LEU A 284 14.53 -21.54 -1.27
CA LEU A 284 13.94 -22.63 -0.47
C LEU A 284 14.70 -23.95 -0.63
N ALA A 285 15.08 -24.31 -1.86
CA ALA A 285 15.84 -25.52 -2.13
C ALA A 285 17.25 -25.54 -1.52
N SER A 286 17.79 -24.37 -1.15
CA SER A 286 19.12 -24.23 -0.54
C SER A 286 19.09 -24.13 0.99
N ILE A 287 17.92 -23.96 1.60
CA ILE A 287 17.79 -23.93 3.05
C ILE A 287 17.95 -25.35 3.59
N GLN A 288 18.80 -25.49 4.61
CA GLN A 288 18.98 -26.72 5.38
C GLN A 288 18.84 -26.38 6.86
N ALA A 289 18.29 -27.30 7.65
CA ALA A 289 18.33 -27.15 9.11
C ALA A 289 19.81 -27.10 9.58
N PRO A 290 20.13 -26.34 10.65
CA PRO A 290 21.46 -26.39 11.24
C PRO A 290 21.85 -27.82 11.65
N ASP A 291 23.13 -28.14 11.52
CA ASP A 291 23.64 -29.46 11.89
C ASP A 291 23.82 -29.54 13.41
N GLU A 292 23.07 -30.44 14.04
CA GLU A 292 23.04 -30.61 15.48
C GLU A 292 24.19 -31.46 16.04
N THR A 293 25.03 -32.07 15.19
CA THR A 293 26.12 -32.96 15.60
C THR A 293 27.16 -32.28 16.49
N ILE A 294 27.38 -30.97 16.33
CA ILE A 294 28.33 -30.21 17.14
C ILE A 294 27.76 -29.81 18.52
N ARG A 295 26.44 -29.85 18.70
CA ARG A 295 25.79 -29.36 19.93
C ARG A 295 26.37 -30.00 21.20
N PRO A 296 26.55 -31.33 21.32
CA PRO A 296 27.09 -31.93 22.53
C PRO A 296 28.49 -31.40 22.89
N ALA A 297 29.36 -31.24 21.88
CA ALA A 297 30.70 -30.70 22.08
C ALA A 297 30.68 -29.20 22.44
N ALA A 298 29.76 -28.42 21.85
CA ALA A 298 29.57 -27.01 22.20
C ALA A 298 29.03 -26.85 23.64
N THR A 299 28.05 -27.68 24.04
CA THR A 299 27.53 -27.72 25.41
C THR A 299 28.63 -28.07 26.40
N GLN A 300 29.40 -29.13 26.14
CA GLN A 300 30.52 -29.50 26.99
C GLN A 300 31.52 -28.35 27.12
N LYS A 301 31.88 -27.70 26.01
CA LYS A 301 32.84 -26.58 26.05
C LYS A 301 32.36 -25.42 26.93
N ILE A 302 31.08 -25.04 26.85
CA ILE A 302 30.55 -23.94 27.67
C ILE A 302 30.34 -24.34 29.13
N ASP A 303 30.02 -25.61 29.39
CA ASP A 303 29.84 -26.16 30.74
C ASP A 303 31.16 -26.19 31.54
N PHE A 304 32.28 -26.46 30.85
CA PHE A 304 33.63 -26.52 31.44
C PHE A 304 34.34 -25.15 31.53
N LYS A 305 33.68 -24.05 31.16
CA LYS A 305 34.17 -22.70 31.48
C LYS A 305 34.15 -22.49 32.99
N THR A 306 35.06 -21.68 33.53
CA THR A 306 35.26 -21.44 34.98
C THR A 306 34.05 -20.74 35.66
N LYS A 307 32.91 -21.43 35.72
CA LYS A 307 31.63 -20.99 36.27
C LYS A 307 30.82 -22.21 36.73
N PRO A 308 29.86 -22.03 37.66
CA PRO A 308 28.85 -23.06 37.89
C PRO A 308 28.04 -23.35 36.61
N LEU A 309 27.60 -24.61 36.45
CA LEU A 309 26.75 -25.01 35.32
C LEU A 309 25.51 -24.11 35.21
N GLY A 310 25.26 -23.60 34.00
CA GLY A 310 24.12 -22.73 33.70
C GLY A 310 24.16 -21.32 34.32
N ALA A 311 25.25 -20.91 34.98
CA ALA A 311 25.31 -19.63 35.69
C ALA A 311 25.15 -18.39 34.79
N LEU A 312 25.41 -18.51 33.48
CA LEU A 312 25.22 -17.42 32.51
C LEU A 312 23.87 -17.48 31.77
N GLY A 313 23.01 -18.45 32.11
CA GLY A 313 21.64 -18.55 31.61
C GLY A 313 21.54 -18.50 30.08
N LYS A 314 20.77 -17.55 29.54
CA LYS A 314 20.52 -17.43 28.10
C LYS A 314 21.78 -17.20 27.26
N ILE A 315 22.84 -16.62 27.83
CA ILE A 315 24.11 -16.43 27.12
C ILE A 315 24.72 -17.77 26.69
N GLU A 316 24.60 -18.82 27.52
CA GLU A 316 25.10 -20.15 27.18
C GLU A 316 24.31 -20.75 26.00
N HIS A 317 22.98 -20.57 26.00
CA HIS A 317 22.12 -21.01 24.91
C HIS A 317 22.41 -20.28 23.59
N LEU A 318 22.67 -18.97 23.64
CA LEU A 318 23.07 -18.19 22.46
C LEU A 318 24.42 -18.66 21.91
N ALA A 319 25.40 -18.91 22.79
CA ALA A 319 26.71 -19.40 22.38
C ALA A 319 26.61 -20.76 21.66
N ILE A 320 25.86 -21.71 22.23
CA ILE A 320 25.61 -23.02 21.62
C ILE A 320 24.86 -22.87 20.29
N ARG A 321 23.85 -21.99 20.22
CA ARG A 321 23.07 -21.74 19.00
C ARG A 321 23.98 -21.28 17.86
N LEU A 322 24.88 -20.33 18.12
CA LEU A 322 25.83 -19.84 17.12
C LEU A 322 26.85 -20.91 16.74
N SER A 323 27.32 -21.73 17.70
CA SER A 323 28.16 -22.89 17.40
C SER A 323 27.50 -23.87 16.43
N VAL A 324 26.20 -24.13 16.59
CA VAL A 324 25.42 -25.01 15.72
C VAL A 324 25.21 -24.40 14.33
N ILE A 325 24.85 -23.11 14.24
CA ILE A 325 24.67 -22.41 12.96
C ILE A 325 25.98 -22.37 12.15
N GLN A 326 27.08 -22.01 12.80
CA GLN A 326 28.39 -21.87 12.16
C GLN A 326 29.17 -23.19 12.07
N ASN A 327 28.65 -24.27 12.68
CA ASN A 327 29.35 -25.54 12.84
C ASN A 327 30.79 -25.37 13.40
N SER A 328 30.91 -24.60 14.49
CA SER A 328 32.20 -24.26 15.10
C SER A 328 32.12 -24.22 16.63
N LEU A 329 33.11 -24.80 17.31
CA LEU A 329 33.29 -24.64 18.76
C LEU A 329 33.84 -23.27 19.15
N ASN A 330 34.20 -22.43 18.16
CA ASN A 330 34.70 -21.07 18.34
C ASN A 330 33.85 -20.12 17.49
N PRO A 331 32.56 -19.94 17.81
CA PRO A 331 31.68 -19.09 17.02
C PRO A 331 32.14 -17.63 17.06
N THR A 332 31.92 -16.89 15.98
CA THR A 332 32.34 -15.48 15.82
C THR A 332 31.19 -14.62 15.31
N VAL A 333 31.22 -13.32 15.61
CA VAL A 333 30.33 -12.33 14.99
C VAL A 333 31.18 -11.14 14.65
N ASP A 334 31.45 -10.94 13.36
CA ASP A 334 32.30 -9.85 12.88
C ASP A 334 31.48 -8.80 12.12
N ARG A 335 30.42 -9.24 11.41
CA ARG A 335 29.56 -8.36 10.60
C ARG A 335 28.10 -8.46 11.06
N LYS A 336 27.57 -7.33 11.52
CA LYS A 336 26.19 -7.15 12.01
C LYS A 336 25.42 -6.21 11.07
N GLN A 337 24.29 -6.67 10.55
CA GLN A 337 23.39 -5.85 9.73
C GLN A 337 22.01 -5.73 10.40
N MET A 338 21.45 -4.53 10.43
CA MET A 338 20.06 -4.26 10.78
C MET A 338 19.31 -3.80 9.54
N PHE A 339 18.18 -4.45 9.24
CA PHE A 339 17.25 -3.96 8.23
C PHE A 339 15.98 -3.41 8.90
N VAL A 340 15.54 -2.23 8.47
CA VAL A 340 14.24 -1.67 8.85
C VAL A 340 13.35 -1.67 7.62
N PHE A 341 12.43 -2.63 7.53
CA PHE A 341 11.50 -2.74 6.41
C PHE A 341 10.29 -1.82 6.63
N ALA A 342 10.05 -0.90 5.69
CA ALA A 342 9.01 0.11 5.80
C ALA A 342 7.87 -0.10 4.79
N GLY A 343 6.62 -0.03 5.27
CA GLY A 343 5.44 -0.23 4.44
C GLY A 343 4.16 0.29 5.09
N ASP A 344 3.31 0.95 4.29
CA ASP A 344 2.02 1.46 4.78
C ASP A 344 0.88 0.44 4.61
N HIS A 345 -0.09 0.50 5.52
CA HIS A 345 -1.22 -0.43 5.52
C HIS A 345 -2.55 0.22 5.16
N GLY A 346 -3.30 -0.39 4.25
CA GLY A 346 -4.64 0.06 3.92
C GLY A 346 -5.64 -0.08 5.07
N VAL A 347 -5.42 -1.02 6.01
CA VAL A 347 -6.31 -1.23 7.16
C VAL A 347 -6.38 -0.01 8.11
N THR A 348 -5.43 0.92 7.99
CA THR A 348 -5.45 2.20 8.74
C THR A 348 -6.70 3.03 8.45
N GLU A 349 -7.34 2.81 7.29
CA GLU A 349 -8.65 3.36 6.96
C GLU A 349 -9.70 3.02 8.04
N GLU A 350 -9.62 1.87 8.71
CA GLU A 350 -10.57 1.46 9.74
C GLU A 350 -10.32 2.11 11.12
N GLY A 351 -9.38 3.06 11.24
CA GLY A 351 -9.11 3.76 12.50
C GLY A 351 -8.51 2.88 13.59
N VAL A 352 -7.64 1.94 13.19
CA VAL A 352 -6.96 0.96 14.06
C VAL A 352 -5.62 1.46 14.63
N SER A 353 -5.26 2.72 14.39
CA SER A 353 -4.04 3.34 14.91
C SER A 353 -4.32 4.72 15.50
N ALA A 354 -3.50 5.12 16.48
CA ALA A 354 -3.53 6.45 17.08
C ALA A 354 -2.87 7.52 16.19
N PHE A 355 -2.05 7.12 15.21
CA PHE A 355 -1.31 8.02 14.34
C PHE A 355 -1.81 7.96 12.89
N PRO A 356 -1.70 9.06 12.13
CA PRO A 356 -2.00 9.06 10.70
C PRO A 356 -0.93 8.30 9.92
N SER A 357 -1.31 7.72 8.77
CA SER A 357 -0.39 6.92 7.93
C SER A 357 0.83 7.70 7.44
N SER A 358 0.76 9.04 7.37
CA SER A 358 1.91 9.90 7.05
C SER A 358 3.08 9.77 8.02
N VAL A 359 2.87 9.23 9.23
CA VAL A 359 3.95 9.00 10.20
C VAL A 359 4.94 7.94 9.69
N THR A 360 4.51 6.99 8.84
CA THR A 360 5.44 6.01 8.23
C THR A 360 6.54 6.73 7.46
N GLU A 361 6.18 7.65 6.56
CA GLU A 361 7.14 8.46 5.80
C GLU A 361 8.02 9.31 6.72
N GLN A 362 7.42 10.00 7.70
CA GLN A 362 8.16 10.86 8.63
C GLN A 362 9.22 10.09 9.42
N MET A 363 8.90 8.89 9.88
CA MET A 363 9.86 8.05 10.59
C MET A 363 10.93 7.48 9.67
N VAL A 364 10.58 7.13 8.41
CA VAL A 364 11.58 6.75 7.42
C VAL A 364 12.58 7.88 7.20
N LEU A 365 12.11 9.11 6.99
CA LEU A 365 12.98 10.27 6.89
C LEU A 365 13.81 10.49 8.16
N ASN A 366 13.23 10.23 9.34
CA ASN A 366 13.95 10.29 10.62
C ASN A 366 15.10 9.26 10.69
N PHE A 367 14.87 8.00 10.26
CA PHE A 367 15.92 6.98 10.17
C PHE A 367 17.06 7.41 9.24
N LEU A 368 16.72 7.95 8.07
CA LEU A 368 17.70 8.40 7.08
C LEU A 368 18.51 9.58 7.61
N SER A 369 17.90 10.46 8.41
CA SER A 369 18.58 11.59 9.06
C SER A 369 19.41 11.20 10.29
N GLY A 370 19.31 9.95 10.77
CA GLY A 370 20.04 9.48 11.94
C GLY A 370 19.38 9.79 13.29
N GLY A 371 18.12 10.22 13.31
CA GLY A 371 17.45 10.77 14.49
C GLY A 371 16.60 9.81 15.32
N ALA A 372 16.41 8.56 14.88
CA ALA A 372 15.56 7.60 15.59
C ALA A 372 16.33 6.77 16.63
N ALA A 373 15.59 6.03 17.46
CA ALA A 373 16.18 5.17 18.50
C ALA A 373 17.07 4.08 17.89
N ILE A 374 16.61 3.44 16.81
CA ILE A 374 17.41 2.41 16.14
C ILE A 374 18.75 2.93 15.62
N ASN A 375 18.85 4.21 15.20
CA ASN A 375 20.12 4.82 14.79
C ASN A 375 21.10 4.88 15.96
N VAL A 376 20.63 5.27 17.15
CA VAL A 376 21.45 5.32 18.37
C VAL A 376 21.97 3.93 18.73
N PHE A 377 21.10 2.92 18.67
CA PHE A 377 21.46 1.54 19.00
C PHE A 377 22.46 0.97 17.99
N CYS A 378 22.20 1.15 16.70
CA CYS A 378 23.10 0.68 15.65
C CYS A 378 24.48 1.34 15.77
N LYS A 379 24.54 2.64 16.08
CA LYS A 379 25.80 3.33 16.32
C LYS A 379 26.52 2.81 17.57
N GLN A 380 25.80 2.61 18.67
CA GLN A 380 26.36 2.14 19.94
C GLN A 380 26.95 0.72 19.81
N TYR A 381 26.23 -0.16 19.12
CA TYR A 381 26.59 -1.58 18.99
C TYR A 381 27.34 -1.89 17.69
N ASN A 382 27.75 -0.88 16.92
CA ASN A 382 28.46 -1.05 15.65
C ASN A 382 27.73 -2.02 14.69
N ILE A 383 26.48 -1.69 14.38
CA ILE A 383 25.61 -2.45 13.47
C ILE A 383 25.37 -1.59 12.22
N ASP A 384 25.60 -2.16 11.03
CA ASP A 384 25.27 -1.49 9.78
C ASP A 384 23.75 -1.39 9.65
N LEU A 385 23.21 -0.20 9.40
CA LEU A 385 21.77 0.03 9.26
C LEU A 385 21.39 0.20 7.78
N ALA A 386 20.30 -0.42 7.36
CA ALA A 386 19.66 -0.16 6.07
C ALA A 386 18.14 -0.08 6.24
N VAL A 387 17.53 0.90 5.60
CA VAL A 387 16.08 1.10 5.56
C VAL A 387 15.57 0.63 4.21
N VAL A 388 14.61 -0.27 4.19
CA VAL A 388 14.09 -0.89 2.98
C VAL A 388 12.66 -0.41 2.75
N ASP A 389 12.46 0.41 1.74
CA ASP A 389 11.12 0.84 1.34
C ASP A 389 10.44 -0.28 0.55
N MET A 390 9.55 -1.02 1.21
CA MET A 390 8.77 -2.11 0.62
C MET A 390 7.42 -1.63 0.11
N GLY A 391 6.91 -0.52 0.66
CA GLY A 391 5.58 -0.04 0.32
C GLY A 391 5.16 1.24 1.02
N VAL A 392 6.08 2.18 1.29
CA VAL A 392 5.72 3.47 1.91
C VAL A 392 4.81 4.26 0.97
N ARG A 393 3.78 4.90 1.49
CA ARG A 393 2.80 5.71 0.74
C ARG A 393 3.36 7.11 0.40
N ALA A 394 4.61 7.17 0.00
CA ALA A 394 5.32 8.37 -0.40
C ALA A 394 6.39 8.04 -1.45
N ASP A 395 6.84 9.03 -2.19
CA ASP A 395 8.05 8.92 -3.00
C ASP A 395 9.20 9.44 -2.16
N LEU A 396 10.20 8.57 -1.93
CA LEU A 396 11.36 8.89 -1.11
C LEU A 396 12.54 9.18 -2.02
N ASP A 397 13.29 10.24 -1.70
CA ASP A 397 14.52 10.59 -2.42
C ASP A 397 15.62 9.54 -2.19
N ASP A 398 16.58 9.46 -3.11
CA ASP A 398 17.71 8.55 -2.95
C ASP A 398 18.55 8.91 -1.72
N HIS A 399 18.94 7.89 -0.96
CA HIS A 399 19.78 8.06 0.23
C HIS A 399 20.67 6.82 0.42
N PRO A 400 21.92 6.96 0.91
CA PRO A 400 22.84 5.81 1.07
C PRO A 400 22.32 4.69 1.98
N LEU A 401 21.48 5.03 2.96
CA LEU A 401 20.84 4.06 3.85
C LEU A 401 19.51 3.52 3.30
N LEU A 402 18.97 4.07 2.20
CA LEU A 402 17.68 3.69 1.65
C LEU A 402 17.83 2.69 0.50
N ILE A 403 17.18 1.55 0.65
CA ILE A 403 17.05 0.53 -0.39
C ILE A 403 15.60 0.60 -0.92
N LYS A 404 15.45 0.87 -2.22
CA LYS A 404 14.14 1.04 -2.86
C LYS A 404 13.65 -0.28 -3.44
N GLN A 405 12.71 -0.91 -2.75
CA GLN A 405 12.10 -2.20 -3.11
C GLN A 405 10.57 -2.12 -3.14
N LYS A 406 10.06 -0.90 -3.39
CA LYS A 406 8.64 -0.57 -3.28
C LYS A 406 7.83 -1.37 -4.29
N VAL A 407 6.92 -2.20 -3.78
CA VAL A 407 5.96 -2.94 -4.62
C VAL A 407 4.82 -2.02 -5.03
N ARG A 408 4.23 -1.31 -4.06
CA ARG A 408 3.18 -0.30 -4.26
C ARG A 408 3.16 0.66 -3.08
N LYS A 409 2.56 1.85 -3.25
CA LYS A 409 2.25 2.79 -2.17
C LYS A 409 1.18 2.26 -1.22
N GLY A 410 1.60 1.43 -0.27
CA GLY A 410 0.79 0.80 0.77
C GLY A 410 -0.08 -0.38 0.32
N THR A 411 -0.38 -1.28 1.25
CA THR A 411 -1.31 -2.40 1.02
C THR A 411 -2.75 -1.92 0.82
N ARG A 412 -3.62 -2.77 0.27
CA ARG A 412 -5.06 -2.50 0.23
C ARG A 412 -5.63 -2.74 1.64
N ASN A 413 -6.83 -2.22 1.89
CA ASN A 413 -7.49 -2.42 3.17
C ASN A 413 -8.02 -3.86 3.28
N PHE A 414 -7.36 -4.68 4.09
CA PHE A 414 -7.72 -6.08 4.21
C PHE A 414 -9.08 -6.34 4.90
N ALA A 415 -9.68 -5.31 5.51
CA ALA A 415 -11.03 -5.41 6.08
C ALA A 415 -12.14 -5.40 5.01
N VAL A 416 -11.78 -5.11 3.74
CA VAL A 416 -12.71 -4.95 2.61
C VAL A 416 -12.34 -5.85 1.44
N GLU A 417 -11.05 -5.97 1.13
CA GLU A 417 -10.52 -6.78 0.03
C GLU A 417 -9.19 -7.43 0.45
N ARG A 418 -8.43 -8.08 -0.44
CA ARG A 418 -7.14 -8.68 -0.04
C ARG A 418 -6.05 -7.61 0.09
N ALA A 419 -5.15 -7.72 1.06
CA ALA A 419 -4.02 -6.79 1.24
C ALA A 419 -3.16 -6.64 -0.03
N MET A 420 -2.85 -7.77 -0.67
CA MET A 420 -1.99 -7.89 -1.85
C MET A 420 -2.53 -8.96 -2.81
N ILE A 421 -2.32 -8.80 -4.12
CA ILE A 421 -2.52 -9.92 -5.05
C ILE A 421 -1.34 -10.91 -4.94
N ARG A 422 -1.46 -12.09 -5.56
CA ARG A 422 -0.43 -13.13 -5.44
C ARG A 422 0.91 -12.65 -5.99
N GLU A 423 0.88 -11.96 -7.11
CA GLU A 423 2.06 -11.41 -7.80
C GLU A 423 2.77 -10.37 -6.92
N GLU A 424 2.01 -9.45 -6.32
CA GLU A 424 2.52 -8.46 -5.36
C GLU A 424 3.14 -9.13 -4.12
N THR A 425 2.53 -10.22 -3.64
CA THR A 425 3.02 -10.98 -2.48
C THR A 425 4.36 -11.65 -2.80
N MET A 426 4.45 -12.32 -3.95
CA MET A 426 5.69 -12.96 -4.41
C MET A 426 6.80 -11.93 -4.62
N GLN A 427 6.47 -10.81 -5.28
CA GLN A 427 7.41 -9.73 -5.51
C GLN A 427 7.95 -9.15 -4.19
N ALA A 428 7.10 -8.94 -3.17
CA ALA A 428 7.55 -8.44 -1.88
C ALA A 428 8.53 -9.39 -1.18
N ILE A 429 8.26 -10.70 -1.23
CA ILE A 429 9.16 -11.72 -0.67
C ILE A 429 10.48 -11.74 -1.44
N GLU A 430 10.44 -11.76 -2.77
CA GLU A 430 11.64 -11.79 -3.61
C GLU A 430 12.49 -10.52 -3.45
N ASN A 431 11.86 -9.35 -3.34
CA ASN A 431 12.55 -8.08 -3.08
C ASN A 431 13.28 -8.09 -1.73
N GLY A 432 12.65 -8.61 -0.67
CA GLY A 432 13.28 -8.74 0.65
C GLY A 432 14.42 -9.75 0.65
N ALA A 433 14.24 -10.88 -0.02
CA ALA A 433 15.28 -11.89 -0.19
C ALA A 433 16.48 -11.35 -0.97
N GLN A 434 16.23 -10.65 -2.08
CA GLN A 434 17.28 -10.05 -2.90
C GLN A 434 18.05 -8.98 -2.12
N THR A 435 17.36 -8.13 -1.35
CA THR A 435 17.99 -7.13 -0.48
C THR A 435 19.01 -7.75 0.48
N PHE A 436 18.66 -8.87 1.11
CA PHE A 436 19.60 -9.57 1.98
C PHE A 436 20.77 -10.17 1.20
N LEU A 437 20.51 -10.87 0.08
CA LEU A 437 21.55 -11.57 -0.68
C LEU A 437 22.57 -10.61 -1.29
N GLU A 438 22.13 -9.46 -1.79
CA GLU A 438 23.02 -8.42 -2.32
C GLU A 438 23.92 -7.85 -1.22
N MET A 439 23.35 -7.50 -0.07
CA MET A 439 24.12 -7.05 1.10
C MET A 439 25.13 -8.11 1.55
N LYS A 440 24.70 -9.38 1.66
CA LYS A 440 25.56 -10.50 2.07
C LYS A 440 26.72 -10.70 1.10
N ALA A 441 26.46 -10.59 -0.21
CA ALA A 441 27.47 -10.74 -1.25
C ALA A 441 28.50 -9.60 -1.25
N GLU A 442 28.06 -8.37 -0.96
CA GLU A 442 28.92 -7.19 -0.95
C GLU A 442 29.78 -7.10 0.33
N LYS A 443 29.17 -7.34 1.49
CA LYS A 443 29.73 -6.97 2.81
C LYS A 443 29.98 -8.14 3.74
N GLY A 444 29.48 -9.33 3.42
CA GLY A 444 29.32 -10.41 4.40
C GLY A 444 28.31 -10.04 5.49
N CYS A 445 27.90 -11.02 6.29
CA CYS A 445 26.97 -10.82 7.41
C CYS A 445 26.91 -12.09 8.25
N ASP A 446 27.29 -12.04 9.52
CA ASP A 446 27.18 -13.21 10.41
C ASP A 446 25.86 -13.22 11.17
N LEU A 447 25.33 -12.01 11.42
CA LEU A 447 24.15 -11.77 12.21
C LEU A 447 23.31 -10.64 11.58
N VAL A 448 22.04 -10.94 11.30
CA VAL A 448 21.09 -9.97 10.74
C VAL A 448 19.92 -9.72 11.69
N GLY A 449 19.58 -8.46 11.92
CA GLY A 449 18.41 -8.03 12.68
C GLY A 449 17.25 -7.62 11.76
N MET A 450 16.02 -7.94 12.18
CA MET A 450 14.79 -7.60 11.46
C MET A 450 13.98 -6.57 12.24
N GLY A 451 14.01 -5.33 11.76
CA GLY A 451 13.19 -4.21 12.20
C GLY A 451 12.17 -3.82 11.14
N GLU A 452 11.25 -2.93 11.54
CA GLU A 452 10.12 -2.54 10.71
C GLU A 452 9.65 -1.12 11.01
N MET A 453 8.87 -0.58 10.08
CA MET A 453 8.14 0.67 10.28
C MET A 453 6.88 0.67 9.43
N GLY A 454 5.72 0.93 10.03
CA GLY A 454 4.48 0.99 9.28
C GLY A 454 3.27 1.27 10.15
N ILE A 455 2.55 2.36 9.87
CA ILE A 455 1.28 2.58 10.55
C ILE A 455 0.27 1.51 10.09
N GLY A 456 -0.31 0.81 11.07
CA GLY A 456 -1.29 -0.27 10.88
C GLY A 456 -0.71 -1.70 10.87
N ASN A 457 0.60 -1.87 10.88
CA ASN A 457 1.22 -3.19 10.79
C ASN A 457 1.00 -4.08 12.04
N THR A 458 0.79 -3.52 13.23
CA THR A 458 0.41 -4.30 14.42
C THR A 458 -0.94 -5.00 14.23
N THR A 459 -1.85 -4.42 13.45
CA THR A 459 -3.14 -5.04 13.09
C THR A 459 -2.93 -6.19 12.13
N ALA A 460 -2.07 -6.04 11.12
CA ALA A 460 -1.68 -7.13 10.22
C ALA A 460 -0.98 -8.27 10.97
N ALA A 461 -0.02 -7.95 11.85
CA ALA A 461 0.71 -8.93 12.63
C ALA A 461 -0.22 -9.71 13.60
N SER A 462 -1.12 -9.03 14.31
CA SER A 462 -2.12 -9.71 15.16
C SER A 462 -3.07 -10.59 14.34
N ALA A 463 -3.49 -10.15 13.14
CA ALA A 463 -4.33 -10.95 12.25
C ALA A 463 -3.62 -12.23 11.78
N ILE A 464 -2.36 -12.10 11.35
CA ILE A 464 -1.51 -13.24 10.96
C ILE A 464 -1.39 -14.22 12.12
N ILE A 465 -1.02 -13.75 13.31
CA ILE A 465 -0.79 -14.61 14.47
C ILE A 465 -2.08 -15.27 14.92
N SER A 466 -3.21 -14.55 14.96
CA SER A 466 -4.53 -15.13 15.29
C SER A 466 -4.88 -16.27 14.32
N CYS A 467 -4.70 -16.03 13.02
CA CYS A 467 -4.97 -17.03 11.98
C CYS A 467 -4.12 -18.29 12.18
N VAL A 468 -2.81 -18.14 12.31
CA VAL A 468 -1.87 -19.27 12.38
C VAL A 468 -1.98 -20.02 13.71
N ALA A 469 -2.12 -19.30 14.83
CA ALA A 469 -2.21 -19.90 16.15
C ALA A 469 -3.61 -20.46 16.47
N GLY A 470 -4.63 -20.11 15.69
CA GLY A 470 -6.03 -20.47 15.97
C GLY A 470 -6.56 -19.87 17.27
N LEU A 471 -6.00 -18.73 17.70
CA LEU A 471 -6.38 -18.05 18.94
C LEU A 471 -7.36 -16.91 18.68
N PRO A 472 -8.27 -16.62 19.62
CA PRO A 472 -9.15 -15.46 19.53
C PRO A 472 -8.34 -14.17 19.30
N VAL A 473 -8.87 -13.31 18.43
CA VAL A 473 -8.21 -12.04 18.06
C VAL A 473 -7.93 -11.17 19.29
N ALA A 474 -8.85 -11.17 20.26
CA ALA A 474 -8.71 -10.45 21.51
C ALA A 474 -7.50 -10.90 22.36
N GLU A 475 -7.06 -12.16 22.25
CA GLU A 475 -5.92 -12.67 23.02
C GLU A 475 -4.56 -12.29 22.41
N VAL A 476 -4.53 -11.96 21.11
CA VAL A 476 -3.30 -11.66 20.36
C VAL A 476 -3.21 -10.21 19.88
N SER A 477 -4.17 -9.37 20.28
CA SER A 477 -4.23 -7.95 19.93
C SER A 477 -3.94 -7.08 21.14
N GLY A 478 -2.89 -6.26 21.05
CA GLY A 478 -2.61 -5.19 22.01
C GLY A 478 -2.84 -3.80 21.41
N ARG A 479 -2.44 -2.79 22.18
CA ARG A 479 -2.69 -1.37 21.91
C ARG A 479 -1.77 -0.76 20.85
N GLY A 480 -0.72 -1.47 20.43
CA GLY A 480 0.27 -1.02 19.45
C GLY A 480 0.77 0.40 19.76
N THR A 481 0.42 1.34 18.88
CA THR A 481 0.77 2.77 18.98
C THR A 481 0.17 3.52 20.18
N GLY A 482 -0.50 2.85 21.10
CA GLY A 482 -1.12 3.43 22.29
C GLY A 482 -2.59 3.81 22.13
N ILE A 483 -3.35 3.02 21.36
CA ILE A 483 -4.81 3.23 21.21
C ILE A 483 -5.56 3.03 22.55
N ASP A 484 -6.68 3.73 22.69
CA ASP A 484 -7.58 3.59 23.83
C ASP A 484 -8.41 2.29 23.75
N ASP A 485 -9.27 2.05 24.75
CA ASP A 485 -10.07 0.81 24.82
C ASP A 485 -10.99 0.65 23.62
N LYS A 486 -11.60 1.75 23.16
CA LYS A 486 -12.45 1.77 21.97
C LYS A 486 -11.66 1.49 20.70
N GLY A 487 -10.44 2.01 20.61
CA GLY A 487 -9.50 1.72 19.53
C GLY A 487 -9.12 0.24 19.50
N LEU A 488 -8.89 -0.37 20.67
CA LEU A 488 -8.61 -1.80 20.77
C LEU A 488 -9.82 -2.65 20.36
N GLU A 489 -11.02 -2.34 20.86
CA GLU A 489 -12.27 -3.00 20.45
C GLU A 489 -12.45 -2.95 18.92
N ARG A 490 -12.28 -1.76 18.33
CA ARG A 490 -12.36 -1.60 16.87
C ARG A 490 -11.31 -2.42 16.13
N LYS A 491 -10.05 -2.43 16.63
CA LYS A 491 -8.98 -3.24 16.03
C LYS A 491 -9.35 -4.72 16.03
N ILE A 492 -9.91 -5.23 17.13
CA ILE A 492 -10.36 -6.62 17.24
C ILE A 492 -11.48 -6.90 16.22
N GLU A 493 -12.53 -6.08 16.19
CA GLU A 493 -13.65 -6.23 15.25
C GLU A 493 -13.19 -6.23 13.78
N VAL A 494 -12.26 -5.35 13.44
CA VAL A 494 -11.69 -5.24 12.08
C VAL A 494 -10.93 -6.51 11.69
N ILE A 495 -10.11 -7.05 12.59
CA ILE A 495 -9.37 -8.29 12.33
C ILE A 495 -10.35 -9.48 12.21
N GLU A 496 -11.33 -9.60 13.10
CA GLU A 496 -12.33 -10.68 13.06
C GLU A 496 -13.15 -10.65 11.76
N LYS A 497 -13.55 -9.45 11.34
CA LYS A 497 -14.21 -9.23 10.05
C LYS A 497 -13.33 -9.67 8.88
N ALA A 498 -12.05 -9.30 8.89
CA ALA A 498 -11.10 -9.67 7.84
C ALA A 498 -10.87 -11.20 7.77
N LEU A 499 -10.69 -11.86 8.92
CA LEU A 499 -10.53 -13.31 8.99
C LEU A 499 -11.78 -14.05 8.49
N THR A 500 -12.96 -13.53 8.82
CA THR A 500 -14.25 -14.08 8.35
C THR A 500 -14.44 -13.89 6.84
N LEU A 501 -14.08 -12.72 6.31
CA LEU A 501 -14.18 -12.40 4.89
C LEU A 501 -13.26 -13.28 4.04
N HIS A 502 -12.00 -13.39 4.45
CA HIS A 502 -10.96 -14.00 3.63
C HIS A 502 -10.79 -15.49 3.87
N LYS A 503 -11.07 -15.98 5.08
CA LYS A 503 -10.85 -17.36 5.52
C LYS A 503 -9.47 -17.89 5.04
N PRO A 504 -8.36 -17.22 5.42
CA PRO A 504 -7.02 -17.67 5.04
C PRO A 504 -6.76 -19.09 5.57
N ASN A 505 -6.09 -19.93 4.79
CA ASN A 505 -5.60 -21.22 5.25
C ASN A 505 -4.45 -20.99 6.25
N PRO A 506 -4.56 -21.45 7.52
CA PRO A 506 -3.53 -21.24 8.54
C PRO A 506 -2.19 -21.92 8.21
N GLU A 507 -2.17 -22.87 7.28
CA GLU A 507 -0.97 -23.59 6.85
C GLU A 507 -0.29 -22.95 5.61
N ASP A 508 -0.96 -22.03 4.91
CA ASP A 508 -0.43 -21.40 3.69
C ASP A 508 0.06 -19.98 3.97
N GLY A 509 1.35 -19.85 4.29
CA GLY A 509 1.98 -18.56 4.58
C GLY A 509 1.87 -17.53 3.43
N LEU A 510 1.88 -17.97 2.17
CA LEU A 510 1.75 -17.07 1.01
C LEU A 510 0.31 -16.54 0.90
N GLU A 511 -0.67 -17.41 1.12
CA GLU A 511 -2.08 -17.02 1.10
C GLU A 511 -2.41 -16.06 2.25
N ILE A 512 -1.88 -16.31 3.45
CA ILE A 512 -2.03 -15.44 4.61
C ILE A 512 -1.48 -14.04 4.30
N LEU A 513 -0.24 -13.94 3.80
CA LEU A 513 0.35 -12.65 3.42
C LEU A 513 -0.50 -11.92 2.37
N SER A 514 -0.93 -12.63 1.32
CA SER A 514 -1.76 -12.04 0.26
C SER A 514 -3.07 -11.47 0.81
N LYS A 515 -3.73 -12.19 1.73
CA LYS A 515 -5.03 -11.81 2.27
C LYS A 515 -4.94 -10.70 3.32
N ILE A 516 -4.05 -10.83 4.31
CA ILE A 516 -4.06 -10.03 5.55
C ILE A 516 -2.65 -9.55 5.98
N GLY A 517 -1.66 -9.59 5.09
CA GLY A 517 -0.29 -9.18 5.39
C GLY A 517 0.07 -7.73 5.10
N GLY A 518 1.38 -7.44 5.18
CA GLY A 518 2.04 -6.17 4.84
C GLY A 518 3.16 -6.39 3.83
N PHE A 519 3.50 -5.36 3.04
CA PHE A 519 4.65 -5.45 2.12
C PHE A 519 5.97 -5.60 2.89
N GLU A 520 6.10 -4.91 4.02
CA GLU A 520 7.25 -4.98 4.93
C GLU A 520 7.32 -6.32 5.67
N ILE A 521 6.18 -6.92 6.05
CA ILE A 521 6.13 -8.27 6.64
C ILE A 521 6.56 -9.32 5.60
N ALA A 522 6.07 -9.21 4.37
CA ALA A 522 6.47 -10.08 3.27
C ALA A 522 7.95 -9.90 2.90
N GLY A 523 8.45 -8.66 2.89
CA GLY A 523 9.88 -8.36 2.70
C GLY A 523 10.76 -8.97 3.79
N MET A 524 10.40 -8.80 5.07
CA MET A 524 11.09 -9.47 6.17
C MET A 524 11.06 -10.99 6.02
N CYS A 525 9.92 -11.58 5.65
CA CYS A 525 9.83 -13.02 5.39
C CYS A 525 10.84 -13.48 4.33
N GLY A 526 10.94 -12.77 3.21
CA GLY A 526 11.93 -13.04 2.18
C GLY A 526 13.37 -12.92 2.67
N ALA A 527 13.70 -11.84 3.40
CA ALA A 527 15.03 -11.62 3.96
C ALA A 527 15.41 -12.72 4.98
N ILE A 528 14.46 -13.19 5.79
CA ILE A 528 14.64 -14.30 6.73
C ILE A 528 14.96 -15.60 5.99
N LEU A 529 14.19 -15.94 4.96
CA LEU A 529 14.43 -17.16 4.15
C LEU A 529 15.80 -17.10 3.46
N ALA A 530 16.16 -15.95 2.88
CA ALA A 530 17.45 -15.73 2.26
C ALA A 530 18.61 -15.81 3.26
N ALA A 531 18.45 -15.24 4.46
CA ALA A 531 19.45 -15.35 5.52
C ALA A 531 19.68 -16.80 5.95
N ALA A 532 18.61 -17.58 6.14
CA ALA A 532 18.71 -18.99 6.46
C ALA A 532 19.42 -19.80 5.36
N SER A 533 19.16 -19.48 4.08
CA SER A 533 19.80 -20.14 2.93
C SER A 533 21.33 -19.97 2.89
N THR A 534 21.84 -18.93 3.55
CA THR A 534 23.28 -18.64 3.66
C THR A 534 23.83 -18.96 5.05
N ARG A 535 23.06 -19.67 5.87
CA ARG A 535 23.39 -20.02 7.27
C ARG A 535 23.69 -18.80 8.14
N THR A 536 23.07 -17.66 7.85
CA THR A 536 23.22 -16.43 8.63
C THR A 536 22.26 -16.47 9.82
N CYS A 537 22.73 -16.08 11.01
CA CYS A 537 21.88 -16.03 12.19
C CYS A 537 20.95 -14.80 12.14
N ILE A 538 19.69 -14.97 12.57
CA ILE A 538 18.64 -13.97 12.39
C ILE A 538 18.05 -13.59 13.75
N VAL A 539 18.01 -12.30 14.06
CA VAL A 539 17.43 -11.76 15.28
C VAL A 539 16.12 -11.04 14.94
N LEU A 540 15.02 -11.57 15.45
CA LEU A 540 13.70 -10.93 15.38
C LEU A 540 13.60 -9.89 16.49
N ASP A 541 12.89 -8.80 16.24
CA ASP A 541 12.68 -7.71 17.19
C ASP A 541 11.45 -7.95 18.08
N GLY A 542 10.33 -7.28 17.76
CA GLY A 542 9.04 -7.41 18.45
C GLY A 542 7.97 -8.20 17.66
N LEU A 543 6.70 -7.86 17.89
CA LEU A 543 5.53 -8.55 17.34
C LEU A 543 5.56 -8.71 15.81
N ILE A 544 5.85 -7.64 15.06
CA ILE A 544 5.72 -7.63 13.60
C ILE A 544 6.80 -8.51 12.94
N SER A 545 8.07 -8.36 13.33
CA SER A 545 9.14 -9.24 12.85
C SER A 545 8.93 -10.69 13.27
N THR A 546 8.32 -10.92 14.45
CA THR A 546 7.92 -12.26 14.91
C THR A 546 6.83 -12.85 14.00
N ALA A 547 5.86 -12.06 13.55
CA ALA A 547 4.87 -12.49 12.57
C ALA A 547 5.51 -12.84 11.21
N ALA A 548 6.49 -12.06 10.76
CA ALA A 548 7.26 -12.37 9.54
C ALA A 548 8.06 -13.68 9.68
N GLY A 549 8.70 -13.90 10.83
CA GLY A 549 9.40 -15.15 11.15
C GLY A 549 8.47 -16.36 11.25
N LEU A 550 7.26 -16.16 11.77
CA LEU A 550 6.23 -17.20 11.82
C LEU A 550 5.79 -17.62 10.41
N ILE A 551 5.50 -16.65 9.54
CA ILE A 551 5.18 -16.93 8.13
C ILE A 551 6.33 -17.63 7.43
N ALA A 552 7.57 -17.14 7.59
CA ALA A 552 8.73 -17.78 7.01
C ALA A 552 8.89 -19.24 7.50
N SER A 553 8.56 -19.51 8.77
CA SER A 553 8.61 -20.86 9.36
C SER A 553 7.48 -21.77 8.88
N LEU A 554 6.35 -21.22 8.43
CA LEU A 554 5.29 -21.97 7.75
C LEU A 554 5.73 -22.35 6.33
N ILE A 555 6.42 -21.44 5.64
CA ILE A 555 6.92 -21.68 4.29
C ILE A 555 8.08 -22.69 4.30
N CYS A 556 8.99 -22.58 5.26
CA CYS A 556 10.16 -23.47 5.41
C CYS A 556 10.48 -23.73 6.89
N PRO A 557 10.00 -24.83 7.48
CA PRO A 557 10.19 -25.14 8.90
C PRO A 557 11.67 -25.23 9.34
N GLU A 558 12.58 -25.55 8.44
CA GLU A 558 14.02 -25.68 8.66
C GLU A 558 14.68 -24.38 9.15
N ILE A 559 14.04 -23.23 8.94
CA ILE A 559 14.61 -21.94 9.35
C ILE A 559 14.63 -21.74 10.87
N LYS A 560 13.79 -22.45 11.63
CA LYS A 560 13.62 -22.24 13.09
C LYS A 560 14.94 -22.32 13.86
N GLY A 561 15.88 -23.13 13.35
CA GLY A 561 17.23 -23.26 13.88
C GLY A 561 18.09 -21.99 13.77
N TYR A 562 17.78 -21.07 12.87
CA TYR A 562 18.53 -19.82 12.65
C TYR A 562 17.96 -18.61 13.39
N LEU A 563 16.72 -18.70 13.87
CA LEU A 563 15.99 -17.60 14.50
C LEU A 563 16.35 -17.44 15.98
N ILE A 564 16.53 -16.19 16.39
CA ILE A 564 16.63 -15.72 17.77
C ILE A 564 15.55 -14.67 18.00
N SER A 565 14.84 -14.76 19.11
CA SER A 565 13.88 -13.73 19.51
C SER A 565 14.55 -12.66 20.35
N GLY A 566 14.44 -11.40 19.94
CA GLY A 566 15.06 -10.25 20.57
C GLY A 566 14.49 -10.02 21.97
N HIS A 567 13.34 -9.37 22.05
CA HIS A 567 12.73 -8.97 23.32
C HIS A 567 11.33 -9.51 23.53
N THR A 568 10.91 -9.59 24.79
CA THR A 568 9.51 -9.73 25.18
C THR A 568 8.78 -8.43 24.80
N SER A 569 7.87 -8.53 23.84
CA SER A 569 6.93 -7.47 23.49
C SER A 569 5.79 -7.45 24.50
N VAL A 570 5.32 -6.24 24.83
CA VAL A 570 4.09 -6.06 25.60
C VAL A 570 2.83 -6.50 24.83
N GLU A 571 2.95 -6.73 23.53
CA GLU A 571 1.89 -7.30 22.69
C GLU A 571 1.79 -8.81 22.91
N THR A 572 0.69 -9.25 23.52
CA THR A 572 0.46 -10.65 23.94
C THR A 572 0.56 -11.67 22.81
N GLY A 573 0.23 -11.27 21.58
CA GLY A 573 0.31 -12.13 20.39
C GLY A 573 1.71 -12.67 20.12
N GLN A 574 2.78 -11.94 20.49
CA GLN A 574 4.14 -12.38 20.21
C GLN A 574 4.46 -13.73 20.87
N GLN A 575 4.01 -13.95 22.11
CA GLN A 575 4.28 -15.18 22.85
C GLN A 575 3.66 -16.41 22.18
N ALA A 576 2.48 -16.28 21.60
CA ALA A 576 1.84 -17.35 20.84
C ALA A 576 2.69 -17.75 19.62
N ALA A 577 3.16 -16.76 18.85
CA ALA A 577 4.01 -16.98 17.69
C ALA A 577 5.37 -17.59 18.06
N LEU A 578 6.01 -17.10 19.14
CA LEU A 578 7.28 -17.63 19.64
C LEU A 578 7.16 -19.10 20.08
N LYS A 579 6.06 -19.46 20.76
CA LYS A 579 5.78 -20.84 21.15
C LYS A 579 5.69 -21.78 19.95
N MET A 580 5.04 -21.37 18.87
CA MET A 580 4.94 -22.17 17.63
C MET A 580 6.28 -22.36 16.91
N MET A 581 7.18 -21.39 17.07
CA MET A 581 8.56 -21.47 16.54
C MET A 581 9.54 -22.17 17.50
N GLY A 582 9.13 -22.47 18.73
CA GLY A 582 10.02 -23.05 19.76
C GLY A 582 11.09 -22.07 20.25
N LEU A 583 10.75 -20.78 20.29
CA LEU A 583 11.66 -19.69 20.67
C LEU A 583 11.25 -19.09 22.01
N GLY A 584 12.23 -18.59 22.76
CA GLY A 584 12.02 -17.72 23.91
C GLY A 584 12.72 -16.37 23.68
N PRO A 585 12.13 -15.24 24.10
CA PRO A 585 12.77 -13.93 23.96
C PRO A 585 14.06 -13.87 24.79
N VAL A 586 15.09 -13.16 24.33
CA VAL A 586 16.36 -13.02 25.06
C VAL A 586 16.24 -12.01 26.18
N ILE A 587 15.75 -10.81 25.88
CA ILE A 587 15.63 -9.71 26.85
C ILE A 587 14.17 -9.42 27.22
N ASP A 588 13.97 -8.86 28.41
CA ASP A 588 12.68 -8.36 28.88
C ASP A 588 12.89 -6.97 29.49
N LEU A 589 12.51 -5.94 28.74
CA LEU A 589 12.76 -4.52 29.06
C LEU A 589 11.49 -3.66 28.90
N ASP A 590 10.31 -4.29 28.83
CA ASP A 590 9.03 -3.62 28.54
C ASP A 590 9.03 -2.79 27.24
N PHE A 591 9.86 -3.20 26.27
CA PHE A 591 9.97 -2.53 24.98
C PHE A 591 8.70 -2.73 24.14
N ARG A 592 8.34 -1.67 23.42
CA ARG A 592 7.15 -1.63 22.54
C ARG A 592 7.28 -0.64 21.38
N LEU A 593 8.51 -0.22 21.07
CA LEU A 593 8.78 0.75 20.02
C LEU A 593 8.75 0.10 18.63
N GLY A 594 9.38 -1.07 18.49
CA GLY A 594 9.65 -1.68 17.19
C GLY A 594 10.99 -1.20 16.63
N GLU A 595 11.02 -0.97 15.31
CA GLU A 595 12.17 -0.44 14.57
C GLU A 595 13.42 -1.34 14.55
N GLY A 596 13.42 -2.50 15.23
CA GLY A 596 14.61 -3.36 15.37
C GLY A 596 15.40 -3.13 16.66
N THR A 597 14.90 -2.31 17.61
CA THR A 597 15.66 -1.91 18.80
C THR A 597 15.98 -3.06 19.77
N GLY A 598 15.04 -3.96 20.02
CA GLY A 598 15.28 -5.16 20.81
C GLY A 598 16.16 -6.17 20.08
N ALA A 599 16.05 -6.26 18.75
CA ALA A 599 16.99 -7.03 17.94
C ALA A 599 18.42 -6.48 18.05
N ALA A 600 18.62 -5.16 17.98
CA ALA A 600 19.94 -4.54 18.07
C ALA A 600 20.67 -4.84 19.39
N ILE A 601 19.99 -4.76 20.54
CA ILE A 601 20.59 -5.15 21.84
C ILE A 601 20.91 -6.65 21.84
N THR A 602 19.98 -7.49 21.39
CA THR A 602 20.19 -8.94 21.37
C THR A 602 21.35 -9.33 20.46
N MET A 603 21.59 -8.59 19.37
CA MET A 603 22.76 -8.82 18.52
C MET A 603 24.09 -8.63 19.26
N ASP A 604 24.17 -7.63 20.14
CA ASP A 604 25.34 -7.40 20.99
C ASP A 604 25.50 -8.52 22.04
N LEU A 605 24.40 -9.00 22.62
CA LEU A 605 24.41 -10.15 23.53
C LEU A 605 24.83 -11.46 22.84
N VAL A 606 24.49 -11.63 21.56
CA VAL A 606 24.95 -12.77 20.75
C VAL A 606 26.45 -12.69 20.51
N GLU A 607 26.99 -11.51 20.21
CA GLU A 607 28.44 -11.30 20.10
C GLU A 607 29.14 -11.60 21.44
N LEU A 608 28.60 -11.09 22.55
CA LEU A 608 29.09 -11.41 23.90
C LEU A 608 29.10 -12.92 24.15
N ALA A 609 28.04 -13.63 23.78
CA ALA A 609 27.96 -15.08 23.94
C ALA A 609 29.05 -15.82 23.16
N CYS A 610 29.35 -15.37 21.93
CA CYS A 610 30.45 -15.90 21.14
C CYS A 610 31.81 -15.65 21.82
N ARG A 611 32.02 -14.44 22.37
CA ARG A 611 33.23 -14.10 23.11
C ARG A 611 33.39 -14.93 24.39
N VAL A 612 32.33 -15.14 25.17
CA VAL A 612 32.35 -16.01 26.34
C VAL A 612 32.78 -17.43 25.96
N MET A 613 32.25 -18.00 24.88
CA MET A 613 32.63 -19.34 24.41
C MET A 613 34.11 -19.45 24.06
N ARG A 614 34.70 -18.40 23.47
CA ARG A 614 36.10 -18.39 23.01
C ARG A 614 37.10 -17.97 24.08
N GLU A 615 36.80 -16.93 24.85
CA GLU A 615 37.76 -16.16 25.65
C GLU A 615 37.71 -16.49 27.15
N MET A 616 36.56 -16.97 27.66
CA MET A 616 36.49 -17.39 29.07
C MET A 616 37.36 -18.63 29.26
N ALA A 617 38.18 -18.67 30.32
CA ALA A 617 39.02 -19.84 30.62
C ALA A 617 38.16 -21.06 30.99
N SER A 618 38.70 -22.26 30.75
CA SER A 618 38.18 -23.50 31.36
C SER A 618 38.67 -23.65 32.81
N PHE A 619 38.07 -24.57 33.58
CA PHE A 619 38.58 -24.95 34.91
C PHE A 619 40.06 -25.39 34.84
N GLU A 620 40.40 -26.19 33.84
CA GLU A 620 41.78 -26.65 33.58
C GLU A 620 42.74 -25.48 33.27
N GLU A 621 42.37 -24.58 32.35
CA GLU A 621 43.18 -23.42 31.98
C GLU A 621 43.39 -22.45 33.14
N ALA A 622 42.40 -22.33 34.03
CA ALA A 622 42.43 -21.45 35.19
C ALA A 622 43.09 -22.09 36.43
N GLY A 623 43.37 -23.40 36.42
CA GLY A 623 43.89 -24.12 37.58
C GLY A 623 42.91 -24.16 38.76
N VAL A 624 41.61 -24.21 38.48
CA VAL A 624 40.53 -24.28 39.49
C VAL A 624 40.02 -25.70 39.58
N ASP A 625 39.95 -26.25 40.79
CA ASP A 625 39.46 -27.61 41.02
C ASP A 625 38.01 -27.79 40.54
N GLU A 626 37.75 -28.89 39.84
CA GLU A 626 36.39 -29.29 39.48
C GLU A 626 35.60 -29.70 40.74
N LYS A 627 34.27 -29.51 40.73
CA LYS A 627 33.41 -29.92 41.84
C LYS A 627 33.52 -31.44 42.06
N ASN A 628 33.72 -31.86 43.32
CA ASN A 628 33.66 -33.26 43.75
C ASN A 628 32.38 -33.99 43.31
#